data_AF-A0A1H3TTL5-F1
#
_entry.id   AF-A0A1H3TTL5-F1
#
_cell.length_a   1.000
_cell.length_b   1.000
_cell.length_c   1.000
_cell.angle_alpha   90.00
_cell.angle_beta   90.00
_cell.angle_gamma   90.00
#
_symmetry.space_group_name_H-M   'P 1'
#
loop_
_entity.id
_entity.type
_entity.pdbx_description
1 polymer ?
#
loop_
_entity_poly.entity_id
_entity_poly.type
_entity_poly.pdbx_seq_one_letter_code
_entity_poly.pdbx_strand_id
1 'polypeptide(L)'
;MVRDGRPDGVDLVAEWKIADAHWYGYFGNVTTINRTLMRLDPSKHEVRSLDQEWSVTWAGGTPRLTLATRYARGQINKKSYSATFTRDEQGKLVKESQRTFSTGELKPPMEEAVTGAGWTWRGLVIGKL
;
A
#
# COMPACT_ATOMS: atom_id res chain seq x y z
N MET A 1 -3.19 -4.06 -7.97
CA MET A 1 -4.15 -5.07 -8.45
C MET A 1 -5.49 -4.79 -7.81
N VAL A 2 -6.60 -4.84 -8.56
CA VAL A 2 -7.95 -4.80 -8.00
C VAL A 2 -8.53 -6.22 -8.08
N ARG A 3 -9.19 -6.67 -7.02
CA ARG A 3 -9.82 -7.99 -6.94
C ARG A 3 -11.18 -7.94 -6.25
N ASP A 4 -11.93 -9.03 -6.38
CA ASP A 4 -13.14 -9.29 -5.62
C ASP A 4 -12.87 -9.20 -4.11
N GLY A 5 -13.71 -8.44 -3.41
CA GLY A 5 -13.62 -8.19 -1.99
C GLY A 5 -14.49 -9.06 -1.10
N ARG A 6 -15.34 -9.94 -1.66
CA ARG A 6 -16.24 -10.80 -0.89
C ARG A 6 -15.53 -11.60 0.23
N PRO A 7 -14.31 -12.14 0.02
CA PRO A 7 -13.57 -12.81 1.10
C PRO A 7 -13.20 -11.90 2.27
N ASP A 8 -13.09 -10.59 2.05
CA ASP A 8 -12.77 -9.57 3.05
C ASP A 8 -14.05 -8.85 3.55
N GLY A 9 -15.24 -9.30 3.13
CA GLY A 9 -16.53 -8.73 3.51
C GLY A 9 -16.85 -7.39 2.84
N VAL A 10 -16.22 -7.07 1.71
CA VAL A 10 -16.44 -5.83 0.93
C VAL A 10 -16.68 -6.17 -0.53
N ASP A 11 -16.93 -5.19 -1.40
CA ASP A 11 -17.20 -5.48 -2.81
C ASP A 11 -15.90 -5.58 -3.61
N LEU A 12 -14.95 -4.68 -3.34
CA LEU A 12 -13.68 -4.61 -4.05
C LEU A 12 -12.52 -4.38 -3.09
N VAL A 13 -11.37 -4.93 -3.46
CA VAL A 13 -10.10 -4.69 -2.77
C VAL A 13 -9.07 -4.27 -3.79
N ALA A 14 -8.53 -3.07 -3.62
CA ALA A 14 -7.30 -2.67 -4.31
C ALA A 14 -6.11 -3.02 -3.42
N GLU A 15 -5.19 -3.84 -3.92
CA GLU A 15 -3.98 -4.27 -3.22
C GLU A 15 -2.72 -3.89 -4.01
N TRP A 16 -1.70 -3.48 -3.27
CA TRP A 16 -0.40 -3.04 -3.75
C TRP A 16 0.67 -3.41 -2.72
N LYS A 17 1.77 -3.96 -3.22
CA LYS A 17 2.90 -4.42 -2.42
C LYS A 17 4.14 -3.64 -2.83
N ILE A 18 4.85 -3.11 -1.85
CA ILE A 18 6.09 -2.39 -2.03
C ILE A 18 7.15 -3.19 -1.31
N ALA A 19 8.10 -3.74 -2.07
CA ALA A 19 9.31 -4.30 -1.49
C ALA A 19 10.16 -3.13 -0.98
N ASP A 20 10.38 -3.09 0.33
CA ASP A 20 11.19 -2.08 0.99
C ASP A 20 12.63 -2.59 1.06
N ALA A 21 13.48 -2.10 0.14
CA ALA A 21 14.87 -2.55 0.01
C ALA A 21 15.77 -2.15 1.20
N HIS A 22 15.26 -1.31 2.11
CA HIS A 22 16.02 -0.66 3.17
C HIS A 22 16.50 -1.56 4.33
N TRP A 23 16.04 -2.81 4.42
CA TRP A 23 16.37 -3.70 5.56
C TRP A 23 17.38 -4.81 5.23
N TYR A 24 18.05 -4.71 4.06
CA TYR A 24 19.02 -5.69 3.56
C TYR A 24 20.27 -5.88 4.45
N GLY A 25 20.44 -5.12 5.52
CA GLY A 25 21.60 -5.20 6.41
C GLY A 25 21.44 -6.07 7.66
N TYR A 26 20.22 -6.24 8.20
CA TYR A 26 20.06 -6.87 9.53
C TYR A 26 18.79 -7.73 9.74
N PHE A 27 17.71 -7.53 8.97
CA PHE A 27 16.42 -8.20 9.28
C PHE A 27 15.73 -8.88 8.08
N GLY A 28 16.39 -9.06 6.94
CA GLY A 28 15.78 -9.67 5.75
C GLY A 28 14.97 -8.67 4.93
N ASN A 29 14.36 -9.14 3.84
CA ASN A 29 13.55 -8.27 2.98
C ASN A 29 12.27 -7.87 3.74
N VAL A 30 11.88 -6.60 3.69
CA VAL A 30 10.59 -6.15 4.23
C VAL A 30 9.68 -5.81 3.06
N THR A 31 8.41 -6.18 3.13
CA THR A 31 7.40 -5.79 2.14
C THR A 31 6.24 -5.12 2.86
N THR A 32 5.97 -3.89 2.48
CA THR A 32 4.80 -3.16 2.93
C THR A 32 3.65 -3.43 1.97
N ILE A 33 2.57 -3.95 2.52
CA ILE A 33 1.33 -4.24 1.82
C ILE A 33 0.33 -3.17 2.23
N ASN A 34 -0.22 -2.50 1.24
CA ASN A 34 -1.35 -1.59 1.40
C ASN A 34 -2.60 -2.26 0.78
N ARG A 35 -3.77 -1.99 1.36
CA ARG A 35 -5.06 -2.37 0.80
C ARG A 35 -6.04 -1.22 0.95
N THR A 36 -6.81 -0.94 -0.08
CA THR A 36 -8.00 -0.10 0.01
C THR A 36 -9.21 -1.00 -0.18
N LEU A 37 -9.95 -1.20 0.91
CA LEU A 37 -11.21 -1.93 0.93
C LEU A 37 -12.33 -0.99 0.46
N MET A 38 -13.21 -1.45 -0.42
CA MET A 38 -14.27 -0.64 -1.02
C MET A 38 -15.61 -1.34 -0.94
N ARG A 39 -16.62 -0.62 -0.46
CA ARG A 39 -18.03 -1.03 -0.49
C ARG A 39 -18.85 -0.04 -1.31
N LEU A 40 -19.65 -0.55 -2.24
CA LEU A 40 -20.58 0.22 -3.04
C LEU A 40 -21.90 0.34 -2.26
N ASP A 41 -22.43 1.55 -2.16
CA ASP A 41 -23.76 1.84 -1.63
C ASP A 41 -24.62 2.40 -2.78
N PRO A 42 -25.33 1.53 -3.53
CA PRO A 42 -26.15 1.95 -4.67
C PRO A 42 -27.27 2.93 -4.28
N SER A 43 -27.76 2.87 -3.03
CA SER A 43 -28.86 3.73 -2.57
C SER A 43 -28.44 5.21 -2.49
N LYS A 44 -27.15 5.45 -2.23
CA LYS A 44 -26.55 6.79 -2.12
C LYS A 44 -25.63 7.14 -3.29
N HIS A 45 -25.45 6.20 -4.22
CA HIS A 45 -24.50 6.31 -5.32
C HIS A 45 -23.09 6.68 -4.83
N GLU A 46 -22.65 6.05 -3.73
CA GLU A 46 -21.36 6.31 -3.09
C GLU A 46 -20.52 5.03 -2.96
N VAL A 47 -19.21 5.18 -3.05
CA VAL A 47 -18.22 4.14 -2.72
C VAL A 47 -17.58 4.52 -1.40
N ARG A 48 -17.75 3.70 -0.38
CA ARG A 48 -17.05 3.85 0.90
C ARG A 48 -15.74 3.11 0.85
N SER A 49 -14.66 3.77 1.23
CA SER A 49 -13.33 3.17 1.24
C SER A 49 -12.67 3.21 2.61
N LEU A 50 -11.83 2.21 2.89
CA LEU A 50 -11.05 2.11 4.12
C LEU A 50 -9.67 1.53 3.78
N ASP A 51 -8.60 2.23 4.16
CA ASP A 51 -7.26 1.70 3.94
C ASP A 51 -6.79 0.85 5.11
N GLN A 52 -5.98 -0.15 4.77
CA GLN A 52 -5.23 -0.99 5.68
C GLN A 52 -3.79 -1.06 5.19
N GLU A 53 -2.83 -0.96 6.12
CA GLU A 53 -1.42 -1.14 5.82
C GLU A 53 -0.78 -2.07 6.84
N TRP A 54 0.05 -2.98 6.35
CA TRP A 54 0.96 -3.76 7.20
C TRP A 54 2.27 -4.11 6.51
N SER A 55 3.30 -4.39 7.30
CA SER A 55 4.59 -4.84 6.80
C SER A 55 4.84 -6.32 7.12
N VAL A 56 5.46 -7.03 6.19
CA VAL A 56 5.85 -8.44 6.30
C VAL A 56 7.36 -8.55 6.14
N THR A 57 8.01 -9.35 6.98
CA THR A 57 9.46 -9.59 6.92
C THR A 57 9.74 -10.98 6.37
N TRP A 58 10.56 -11.08 5.32
CA TRP A 58 10.94 -12.31 4.65
C TRP A 58 12.27 -12.83 5.19
N ALA A 59 12.24 -13.98 5.85
CA ALA A 59 13.44 -14.69 6.30
C ALA A 59 13.67 -15.94 5.42
N GLY A 60 14.85 -16.06 4.82
CA GLY A 60 15.26 -17.26 4.08
C GLY A 60 14.42 -17.60 2.83
N GLY A 61 13.90 -16.59 2.12
CA GLY A 61 13.14 -16.79 0.87
C GLY A 61 11.72 -17.34 1.02
N THR A 62 11.30 -17.72 2.24
CA THR A 62 9.92 -18.16 2.51
C THR A 62 9.12 -17.03 3.15
N PRO A 63 7.90 -16.70 2.67
CA PRO A 63 7.01 -15.77 3.37
C PRO A 63 6.66 -16.36 4.73
N ARG A 64 7.24 -15.81 5.80
CA ARG A 64 6.72 -15.99 7.14
C ARG A 64 6.14 -14.65 7.57
N LEU A 65 4.86 -14.64 7.94
CA LEU A 65 4.22 -13.50 8.59
C LEU A 65 4.78 -13.41 10.02
N THR A 66 6.06 -13.04 10.14
CA THR A 66 6.80 -13.20 11.39
C THR A 66 6.55 -12.04 12.35
N LEU A 67 6.22 -10.86 11.82
CA LEU A 67 5.97 -9.67 12.62
C LEU A 67 5.19 -8.63 11.78
N ALA A 68 3.93 -8.37 12.13
CA ALA A 68 3.24 -7.17 11.66
C ALA A 68 3.79 -5.98 12.46
N THR A 69 4.90 -5.40 12.02
CA THR A 69 5.59 -4.33 12.75
C THR A 69 4.78 -3.02 12.81
N ARG A 70 3.86 -2.81 11.87
CA ARG A 70 2.92 -1.69 11.86
C ARG A 70 1.60 -2.17 11.27
N TYR A 71 0.50 -1.95 11.97
CA TYR A 71 -0.86 -2.07 11.43
C TYR A 71 -1.49 -0.69 11.48
N ALA A 72 -1.79 -0.11 10.32
CA ALA A 72 -2.52 1.14 10.24
C ALA A 72 -3.86 0.91 9.53
N ARG A 73 -4.90 1.57 10.01
CA ARG A 73 -6.26 1.51 9.46
C ARG A 73 -6.86 2.91 9.45
N GLY A 74 -7.48 3.31 8.34
CA GLY A 74 -8.06 4.65 8.16
C GLY A 74 -7.64 5.26 6.82
N GLN A 75 -7.71 6.59 6.66
CA GLN A 75 -7.14 7.25 5.49
C GLN A 75 -5.61 7.33 5.60
N ILE A 76 -4.90 6.52 4.82
CA ILE A 76 -3.43 6.47 4.85
C ILE A 76 -2.86 7.36 3.74
N ASN A 77 -2.10 8.38 4.13
CA ASN A 77 -1.32 9.23 3.23
C ASN A 77 0.15 9.20 3.65
N LYS A 78 0.85 8.13 3.28
CA LYS A 78 2.29 7.98 3.56
C LYS A 78 3.13 8.21 2.32
N LYS A 79 4.19 9.01 2.47
CA LYS A 79 5.29 9.13 1.50
C LYS A 79 6.47 8.34 2.05
N SER A 80 6.91 7.34 1.30
CA SER A 80 8.11 6.56 1.53
C SER A 80 9.19 6.99 0.55
N TYR A 81 10.44 6.98 1.00
CA TYR A 81 11.59 7.35 0.20
C TYR A 81 12.55 6.17 0.17
N SER A 82 12.98 5.78 -1.02
CA SER A 82 14.00 4.76 -1.21
C SER A 82 15.19 5.34 -1.97
N ALA A 83 16.40 4.99 -1.55
CA ALA A 83 17.62 5.31 -2.28
C ALA A 83 18.56 4.11 -2.32
N THR A 84 19.05 3.77 -3.51
CA THR A 84 20.05 2.71 -3.73
C THR A 84 21.42 3.37 -3.87
N PHE A 85 22.41 2.83 -3.16
CA PHE A 85 23.80 3.28 -3.25
C PHE A 85 24.66 2.14 -3.78
N THR A 86 25.44 2.41 -4.82
CA THR A 86 26.46 1.50 -5.36
C THR A 86 27.85 1.99 -4.97
N ARG A 87 28.86 1.13 -5.10
CA ARG A 87 30.26 1.55 -4.99
C ARG A 87 30.82 1.73 -6.39
N ASP A 88 31.47 2.86 -6.65
CA ASP A 88 32.22 3.07 -7.88
C ASP A 88 33.53 2.26 -7.87
N GLU A 89 34.25 2.29 -9.00
CA GLU A 89 35.53 1.59 -9.18
C GLU A 89 36.62 2.04 -8.19
N GLN A 90 36.42 3.17 -7.51
CA GLN A 90 37.31 3.74 -6.50
C GLN A 90 36.84 3.41 -5.08
N GLY A 91 35.79 2.61 -4.93
CA GLY A 91 35.22 2.17 -3.66
C GLY A 91 34.36 3.23 -2.97
N LYS A 92 34.08 4.36 -3.61
CA LYS A 92 33.25 5.43 -3.05
C LYS A 92 31.78 5.09 -3.21
N LEU A 93 31.00 5.33 -2.16
CA LEU A 93 29.54 5.19 -2.22
C LEU A 93 28.95 6.27 -3.13
N VAL A 94 28.32 5.84 -4.22
CA VAL A 94 27.60 6.68 -5.18
C VAL A 94 26.11 6.35 -5.09
N LYS A 95 25.27 7.38 -5.06
CA LYS A 95 23.81 7.22 -5.07
C LYS A 95 23.35 6.88 -6.49
N GLU A 96 22.92 5.64 -6.70
CA GLU A 96 22.53 5.11 -8.01
C GLU A 96 21.09 5.48 -8.37
N SER A 97 20.17 5.41 -7.41
CA SER A 97 18.77 5.72 -7.67
C SER A 97 18.05 6.24 -6.44
N GLN A 98 17.03 7.04 -6.68
CA GLN A 98 16.11 7.51 -5.66
C GLN A 98 14.69 7.29 -6.18
N ARG A 99 13.89 6.52 -5.45
CA ARG A 99 12.47 6.34 -5.74
C ARG A 99 11.66 6.75 -4.52
N THR A 100 10.87 7.80 -4.69
CA THR A 100 9.82 8.18 -3.74
C THR A 100 8.56 7.41 -4.11
N PHE A 101 7.93 6.78 -3.13
CA PHE A 101 6.64 6.13 -3.30
C PHE A 101 5.63 6.79 -2.36
N SER A 102 4.55 7.33 -2.90
CA SER A 102 3.45 7.87 -2.09
C SER A 102 2.26 6.93 -2.16
N THR A 103 1.79 6.45 -1.01
CA THR A 103 0.50 5.75 -0.89
C THR A 103 -0.67 6.65 -1.34
N GLY A 104 -0.47 7.97 -1.25
CA GLY A 104 -1.40 8.97 -1.75
C GLY A 104 -1.41 9.16 -3.27
N GLU A 105 -0.40 8.69 -4.02
CA GLU A 105 -0.46 8.71 -5.50
C GLU A 105 -1.41 7.67 -6.05
N LEU A 106 -1.82 6.73 -5.21
CA LEU A 106 -2.50 5.57 -5.67
C LEU A 106 -4.03 5.65 -5.52
N LYS A 107 -4.51 6.56 -4.67
CA LYS A 107 -5.94 6.88 -4.50
C LYS A 107 -6.54 7.67 -5.67
N PRO A 108 -5.88 8.70 -6.21
CA PRO A 108 -6.47 9.54 -7.26
C PRO A 108 -7.02 8.74 -8.45
N PRO A 109 -6.32 7.72 -8.99
CA PRO A 109 -6.87 6.94 -10.10
C PRO A 109 -8.16 6.17 -9.75
N MET A 110 -8.32 5.72 -8.50
CA MET A 110 -9.55 5.06 -8.04
C MET A 110 -10.67 6.08 -7.83
N GLU A 111 -10.35 7.22 -7.23
CA GLU A 111 -11.30 8.31 -7.02
C GLU A 111 -11.81 8.86 -8.36
N GLU A 112 -10.93 9.06 -9.33
CA GLU A 112 -11.26 9.46 -10.70
C GLU A 112 -12.12 8.42 -11.42
N ALA A 113 -11.81 7.12 -11.28
CA ALA A 113 -12.63 6.07 -11.90
C ALA A 113 -14.06 6.02 -11.31
N VAL A 114 -14.19 6.17 -9.99
CA VAL A 114 -15.48 6.18 -9.29
C VAL A 114 -16.28 7.43 -9.65
N THR A 115 -15.66 8.60 -9.58
CA THR A 115 -16.30 9.88 -9.90
C THR A 115 -16.61 10.03 -11.38
N GLY A 116 -15.76 9.53 -12.26
CA GLY A 116 -16.00 9.45 -13.70
C GLY A 116 -17.18 8.53 -14.07
N ALA A 117 -17.48 7.54 -13.23
CA ALA A 117 -18.69 6.71 -13.35
C ALA A 117 -19.94 7.36 -12.73
N GLY A 118 -19.84 8.58 -12.18
CA GLY A 118 -20.95 9.32 -11.56
C GLY A 118 -21.19 8.99 -10.09
N TRP A 119 -20.32 8.20 -9.46
CA TRP A 119 -20.42 7.84 -8.04
C TRP A 119 -19.59 8.80 -7.16
N THR A 120 -19.97 8.94 -5.91
CA THR A 120 -19.19 9.73 -4.93
C THR A 120 -18.19 8.85 -4.21
N TRP A 121 -16.93 9.29 -4.06
CA TRP A 121 -15.94 8.59 -3.24
C TRP A 121 -15.95 9.09 -1.79
N ARG A 122 -15.98 8.17 -0.83
CA ARG A 122 -16.01 8.50 0.60
C ARG A 122 -15.02 7.66 1.41
N GLY A 123 -13.87 8.25 1.72
CA GLY A 123 -12.88 7.64 2.62
C GLY A 123 -13.33 7.67 4.08
N LEU A 124 -13.35 6.52 4.73
CA LEU A 124 -13.61 6.38 6.17
C LEU A 124 -12.30 6.47 6.96
N VAL A 125 -12.23 7.40 7.91
CA VAL A 125 -11.08 7.52 8.83
C VAL A 125 -11.17 6.48 9.95
N ILE A 126 -12.38 6.23 10.46
CA ILE A 126 -12.69 5.22 11.47
C ILE A 126 -14.12 4.71 11.18
N GLY A 127 -14.34 3.39 11.15
CA GLY A 127 -15.67 2.82 10.90
C GLY A 127 -15.64 1.38 10.38
N LYS A 128 -16.81 0.73 10.39
CA LYS A 128 -17.04 -0.50 9.63
C LYS A 128 -17.49 -0.11 8.23
N LEU A 129 -16.96 -0.81 7.22
CA LEU A 129 -17.52 -0.81 5.89
C LEU A 129 -18.85 -1.55 5.93
#